data_AF-A0AAU6PZD4-F1
#
_entry.id   AF-A0AAU6PZD4-F1
#
_cell.length_a   1.000
_cell.length_b   1.000
_cell.length_c   1.000
_cell.angle_alpha   90.00
_cell.angle_beta   90.00
_cell.angle_gamma   90.00
#
_symmetry.space_group_name_H-M   'P 1'
#
loop_
_entity.id
_entity.type
_entity.pdbx_description
1 polymer ?
#
loop_
_entity_poly.entity_id
_entity_poly.type
_entity_poly.pdbx_seq_one_letter_code
_entity_poly.pdbx_strand_id
1 'polypeptide(L)' 'MQRAGIALKCDHCAHELFFQGEAQLHTQTATLFGVEGWEPSATYYACERCGRLHWFRNAKSG' A
#
# COMPACT_ATOMS: atom_id res chain seq x y z
N MET A 1 -3.54 -3.89 13.92
CA MET A 1 -3.76 -3.53 12.51
C MET A 1 -4.50 -4.66 11.80
N GLN A 2 -5.56 -4.41 11.01
CA GLN A 2 -6.33 -5.45 10.30
C GLN A 2 -6.61 -5.06 8.83
N ARG A 3 -6.68 -6.05 7.93
CA ARG A 3 -6.98 -5.89 6.49
C ARG A 3 -7.96 -6.98 6.07
N ALA A 4 -9.07 -6.60 5.41
CA ALA A 4 -10.12 -7.54 4.98
C ALA A 4 -10.60 -8.50 6.09
N GLY A 5 -10.67 -8.02 7.34
CA GLY A 5 -11.04 -8.83 8.51
C GLY A 5 -9.94 -9.73 9.06
N ILE A 6 -8.73 -9.71 8.49
CA ILE A 6 -7.58 -10.53 8.90
C ILE A 6 -6.55 -9.66 9.63
N ALA A 7 -6.04 -10.14 10.77
CA ALA A 7 -4.97 -9.47 11.50
C ALA A 7 -3.67 -9.50 10.69
N LEU A 8 -3.06 -8.33 10.48
CA LEU A 8 -1.82 -8.22 9.74
C LEU A 8 -0.64 -8.60 10.64
N LYS A 9 0.20 -9.54 10.17
CA LYS A 9 1.45 -9.96 10.80
C LYS A 9 2.60 -9.81 9.83
N CYS A 10 3.76 -9.37 10.32
CA CYS A 10 4.93 -9.21 9.48
C CYS A 10 5.44 -10.59 9.06
N ASP A 11 5.55 -10.82 7.75
CA ASP A 11 6.00 -12.10 7.17
C ASP A 11 7.47 -12.40 7.48
N HIS A 12 8.24 -11.36 7.83
CA HIS A 12 9.66 -11.48 8.15
C HIS A 12 9.94 -11.72 9.64
N CYS A 13 9.26 -10.99 10.55
CA CYS A 13 9.58 -11.00 11.98
C CYS A 13 8.40 -11.28 12.92
N ALA A 14 7.23 -11.62 12.36
CA ALA A 14 5.98 -11.89 13.08
C ALA A 14 5.43 -10.75 13.96
N HIS A 15 6.00 -9.53 13.87
CA HIS A 15 5.51 -8.36 14.60
C HIS A 15 4.16 -7.85 14.07
N GLU A 16 3.38 -7.19 14.93
CA GLU A 16 1.97 -6.83 14.69
C GLU A 16 1.68 -5.33 14.63
N LEU A 17 2.70 -4.49 14.92
CA LEU A 17 2.61 -3.03 14.82
C LEU A 17 3.25 -2.52 13.53
N PHE A 18 2.58 -1.55 12.92
CA PHE A 18 2.91 -1.03 11.59
C PHE A 18 2.60 0.46 11.47
N PHE A 19 3.47 1.19 10.80
CA PHE A 19 3.15 2.48 10.21
C PHE A 19 2.36 2.28 8.91
N GLN A 20 1.19 2.89 8.81
CA GLN A 20 0.38 2.89 7.58
C GLN A 20 0.65 4.15 6.76
N GLY A 21 0.77 3.99 5.45
CA GLY A 21 0.80 5.12 4.52
C GLY A 21 0.19 4.77 3.18
N GLU A 22 0.07 5.76 2.30
CA GLU A 22 -0.40 5.59 0.92
C GLU A 22 0.67 6.09 -0.05
N ALA A 23 0.86 5.37 -1.16
CA ALA A 23 1.72 5.81 -2.24
C ALA A 23 0.98 5.76 -3.57
N GLN A 24 1.27 6.73 -4.42
CA GLN A 24 0.84 6.76 -5.81
C GLN A 24 1.75 5.83 -6.62
N LEU A 25 1.16 4.88 -7.34
CA LEU A 25 1.86 3.97 -8.25
C LEU A 25 1.98 4.67 -9.61
N HIS A 26 2.72 5.77 -9.66
CA HIS A 26 2.87 6.51 -10.90
C HIS A 26 3.53 5.65 -11.97
N THR A 27 2.82 5.45 -13.08
CA THR A 27 3.43 5.17 -14.38
C THR A 27 3.87 6.52 -14.95
N GLN A 28 5.17 6.72 -15.15
CA GLN A 28 5.79 7.96 -15.64
C GLN A 28 5.15 8.55 -16.92
N THR A 29 4.34 7.78 -17.64
CA THR A 29 3.63 8.18 -18.87
C THR A 29 2.31 8.93 -18.63
N ALA A 30 1.70 8.86 -17.45
CA ALA A 30 0.43 9.55 -17.15
C ALA A 30 0.60 11.08 -17.04
N THR A 31 1.77 11.54 -16.57
CA THR A 31 2.12 12.95 -16.42
C THR A 31 2.35 13.66 -17.77
N LEU A 32 2.67 12.92 -18.84
CA LEU A 32 2.95 13.50 -20.17
C LEU A 32 1.71 13.68 -21.05
N PHE A 33 0.58 13.01 -20.74
CA PHE A 33 -0.61 12.99 -21.60
C PHE A 33 -1.90 13.50 -20.94
N GLY A 34 -1.82 14.19 -19.79
CA GLY A 34 -2.97 14.91 -19.23
C GLY A 34 -4.21 14.02 -18.98
N VAL A 35 -4.00 12.73 -18.71
CA VAL A 35 -5.08 11.79 -18.40
C VAL A 35 -5.51 11.99 -16.95
N GLU A 36 -6.34 13.00 -16.73
CA GLU A 36 -7.05 13.20 -15.47
C GLU A 36 -8.01 12.03 -15.24
N GLY A 37 -7.66 11.14 -14.30
CA GLY A 37 -8.64 10.26 -13.69
C GLY A 37 -8.40 8.76 -13.79
N TRP A 38 -7.18 8.27 -13.52
CA TRP A 38 -6.97 6.97 -12.87
C TRP A 38 -5.48 6.78 -12.54
N GLU A 39 -4.96 7.37 -11.46
CA GLU A 39 -3.65 6.96 -10.96
C GLU A 39 -3.85 5.79 -9.99
N PRO A 40 -3.30 4.58 -10.23
CA PRO A 40 -3.41 3.50 -9.26
C PRO A 40 -2.69 3.90 -7.97
N SER A 41 -3.34 3.80 -6.82
CA SER A 41 -2.71 3.98 -5.51
C SER A 41 -2.65 2.67 -4.73
N ALA A 42 -1.69 2.60 -3.82
CA ALA A 42 -1.53 1.48 -2.91
C ALA A 42 -1.38 1.98 -1.47
N THR A 43 -2.07 1.32 -0.55
CA THR A 43 -1.72 1.46 0.87
C THR A 43 -0.52 0.57 1.16
N TYR A 44 0.41 1.05 1.96
CA TYR A 44 1.50 0.23 2.50
C TYR A 44 1.47 0.21 4.03
N TYR A 45 2.06 -0.86 4.58
CA TYR A 45 2.29 -1.05 6.00
C TYR A 45 3.77 -1.36 6.24
N ALA A 46 4.47 -0.45 6.91
CA ALA A 46 5.87 -0.62 7.28
C ALA A 46 5.95 -1.17 8.71
N CYS A 47 6.59 -2.33 8.88
CA CYS A 47 6.76 -2.93 10.20
C CYS A 47 7.64 -2.04 11.10
N GLU A 48 7.15 -1.66 12.28
CA GLU A 48 7.88 -0.79 13.22
C GLU A 48 9.18 -1.42 13.73
N ARG A 49 9.27 -2.75 13.71
CA ARG A 49 10.42 -3.50 14.21
C ARG A 49 11.53 -3.68 13.17
N CYS A 50 11.18 -4.07 11.95
CA CYS A 50 12.17 -4.49 10.94
C CYS A 50 12.11 -3.68 9.63
N GLY A 51 11.18 -2.74 9.50
CA GLY A 51 11.04 -1.90 8.30
C GLY A 51 10.46 -2.60 7.07
N ARG A 52 10.12 -3.90 7.14
CA ARG A 52 9.48 -4.64 6.05
C ARG A 52 8.19 -3.94 5.59
N LEU A 53 8.10 -3.67 4.30
CA LEU A 53 6.94 -3.05 3.67
C LEU A 53 5.99 -4.11 3.11
N HIS A 54 4.71 -4.00 3.48
CA HIS A 54 3.62 -4.77 2.90
C HIS A 54 2.77 -3.84 2.04
N TRP A 55 2.72 -4.09 0.73
CA TRP A 55 2.01 -3.27 -0.25
C TRP A 55 0.67 -3.89 -0.62
N PHE A 56 -0.39 -3.07 -0.60
CA PHE A 56 -1.74 -3.47 -0.97
C PHE A 56 -2.30 -2.48 -1.97
N ARG A 57 -2.59 -2.95 -3.18
CA ARG A 57 -3.32 -2.16 -4.18
C ARG A 57 -4.70 -1.82 -3.64
N ASN A 58 -5.14 -0.58 -3.82
CA ASN A 58 -6.50 -0.22 -3.52
C ASN A 58 -7.44 -0.88 -4.55
N ALA A 59 -8.52 -1.51 -4.10
CA ALA A 59 -9.49 -2.13 -4.98
C ALA A 59 -10.17 -1.03 -5.81
N LYS A 60 -10.30 -1.24 -7.13
CA LYS A 60 -11.20 -0.42 -7.94
C LYS A 60 -12.62 -0.69 -7.46
N SER A 61 -13.32 0.30 -6.91
CA SER A 61 -14.78 0.28 -6.85
C SER A 61 -15.29 0.47 -8.29
N GLY A 62 -15.46 -0.65 -8.99
CA GLY A 62 -16.20 -0.72 -10.24
C GLY A 62 -17.66 -1.01 -9.97
#